data_AF-A0A1I2KFM1-F1
#
_entry.id   AF-A0A1I2KFM1-F1
#
_cell.length_a   1.000
_cell.length_b   1.000
_cell.length_c   1.000
_cell.angle_alpha   90.00
_cell.angle_beta   90.00
_cell.angle_gamma   90.00
#
_symmetry.space_group_name_H-M   'P 1'
#
loop_
_entity.id
_entity.type
_entity.pdbx_description
1 polymer ?
#
loop_
_entity_poly.entity_id
_entity_poly.type
_entity_poly.pdbx_seq_one_letter_code
_entity_poly.pdbx_strand_id
1 'polypeptide(L)'
;MPYTERRAMLDDLQLHGAGVDTPPFFVDGATELYAAAQQHGLEGIVCKRLTSPYTPGQRSKTWVKTVSVRHPSFLNVKLRQVVCGVTRQSSGRSGWWF
;
A
#
# COMPACT_ATOMS: atom_id res chain seq x y z
N MET A 1 17.96 0.23 2.84
CA MET A 1 17.21 -0.85 3.51
C MET A 1 16.01 -1.27 2.66
N PRO A 2 15.90 -2.55 2.27
CA PRO A 2 14.73 -3.17 1.64
C PRO A 2 13.41 -2.91 2.37
N TYR A 3 12.28 -3.07 1.68
CA TYR A 3 10.95 -2.94 2.29
C TYR A 3 10.67 -4.06 3.29
N THR A 4 11.09 -5.30 3.01
CA THR A 4 10.89 -6.45 3.88
C THR A 4 11.55 -6.29 5.25
N GLU A 5 12.79 -5.79 5.28
CA GLU A 5 13.50 -5.51 6.54
C GLU A 5 12.79 -4.45 7.36
N ARG A 6 12.36 -3.35 6.71
CA ARG A 6 11.55 -2.31 7.37
C ARG A 6 10.24 -2.85 7.92
N ARG A 7 9.64 -3.82 7.22
CA ARG A 7 8.37 -4.42 7.63
C ARG A 7 8.55 -5.34 8.84
N ALA A 8 9.58 -6.16 8.84
CA ALA A 8 9.96 -6.96 10.00
C ALA A 8 10.23 -6.08 11.24
N MET A 9 10.97 -4.97 11.08
CA MET A 9 11.20 -4.01 12.16
C MET A 9 9.91 -3.37 12.68
N LEU A 10 8.96 -3.03 11.79
CA LEU A 10 7.67 -2.48 12.18
C LEU A 10 6.80 -3.51 12.92
N ASP A 11 6.78 -4.75 12.44
CA ASP A 11 6.03 -5.84 13.08
C ASP A 11 6.61 -6.16 14.47
N ASP A 12 7.94 -6.07 14.66
CA ASP A 12 8.61 -6.29 15.96
C ASP A 12 8.20 -5.25 17.03
N LEU A 13 7.75 -4.06 16.61
CA LEU A 13 7.22 -3.05 17.54
C LEU A 13 5.88 -3.47 18.18
N GLN A 14 5.22 -4.51 17.65
CA GLN A 14 3.96 -5.05 18.17
C GLN A 14 2.90 -3.96 18.43
N LEU A 15 2.81 -2.99 17.52
CA LEU A 15 1.89 -1.86 17.66
C LEU A 15 0.46 -2.32 17.41
N HIS A 16 -0.24 -2.65 18.50
CA HIS A 16 -1.66 -2.99 18.53
C HIS A 16 -2.31 -2.30 19.73
N GLY A 17 -3.06 -1.22 19.50
CA GLY A 17 -3.67 -0.44 20.58
C GLY A 17 -4.77 0.53 20.13
N ALA A 18 -5.35 1.27 21.07
CA ALA A 18 -6.57 2.07 20.92
C ALA A 18 -6.52 3.25 19.92
N GLY A 19 -5.44 3.38 19.14
CA GLY A 19 -5.30 4.40 18.11
C GLY A 19 -4.13 4.17 17.15
N VAL A 20 -3.36 3.10 17.32
CA VAL A 20 -2.25 2.74 16.45
C VAL A 20 -2.33 1.24 16.22
N ASP A 21 -2.34 0.85 14.96
CA ASP A 21 -2.27 -0.54 14.55
C ASP A 21 -1.34 -0.67 13.34
N THR A 22 -0.67 -1.80 13.27
CA THR A 22 0.26 -2.11 12.19
C THR A 22 -0.53 -2.76 11.05
N PRO A 23 -0.73 -2.07 9.91
CA PRO A 23 -1.59 -2.59 8.85
C PRO A 23 -0.99 -3.87 8.25
N PRO A 24 -1.79 -4.90 7.94
CA PRO A 24 -1.28 -6.10 7.30
C PRO A 24 -0.68 -5.80 5.92
N PHE A 25 0.22 -6.66 5.48
CA PHE A 25 0.78 -6.63 4.13
C PHE A 25 0.72 -8.03 3.51
N PHE A 26 0.62 -8.07 2.18
CA PHE A 26 0.49 -9.32 1.42
C PHE A 26 1.53 -9.31 0.31
N VAL A 27 2.22 -10.43 0.08
CA VAL A 27 3.31 -10.52 -0.93
C VAL A 27 2.77 -10.89 -2.33
N ASP A 28 1.52 -11.31 -2.37
CA ASP A 28 0.74 -11.78 -3.50
C ASP A 28 -0.74 -11.31 -3.38
N GLY A 29 -1.60 -11.79 -4.27
CA GLY A 29 -3.04 -11.51 -4.20
C GLY A 29 -3.44 -10.07 -4.55
N ALA A 30 -2.62 -9.35 -5.32
CA ALA A 30 -2.86 -7.93 -5.62
C ALA A 30 -4.19 -7.69 -6.38
N THR A 31 -4.63 -8.66 -7.20
CA THR A 31 -5.91 -8.59 -7.92
C THR A 31 -7.09 -8.72 -6.98
N GLU A 32 -7.02 -9.69 -6.07
CA GLU A 32 -8.01 -9.98 -5.05
C GLU A 32 -8.12 -8.82 -4.06
N LEU A 33 -6.98 -8.27 -3.63
CA LEU A 33 -6.93 -7.10 -2.75
C LEU A 33 -7.48 -5.84 -3.42
N TYR A 34 -7.21 -5.66 -4.72
CA TYR A 34 -7.81 -4.56 -5.47
C TYR A 34 -9.34 -4.73 -5.57
N ALA A 35 -9.81 -5.95 -5.86
CA ALA A 35 -11.24 -6.26 -5.90
C ALA A 35 -11.92 -6.00 -4.55
N ALA A 36 -11.30 -6.46 -3.45
CA ALA A 36 -11.75 -6.18 -2.09
C ALA A 36 -11.75 -4.67 -1.79
N ALA A 37 -10.70 -3.94 -2.18
CA ALA A 37 -10.66 -2.50 -2.04
C ALA A 37 -11.83 -1.82 -2.76
N GLN A 38 -12.20 -2.27 -3.96
CA GLN A 38 -13.38 -1.73 -4.65
C GLN A 38 -14.69 -2.04 -3.90
N GLN A 39 -14.86 -3.31 -3.49
CA GLN A 39 -16.08 -3.78 -2.80
C GLN A 39 -16.32 -3.01 -1.51
N HIS A 40 -15.24 -2.63 -0.81
CA HIS A 40 -15.30 -1.88 0.44
C HIS A 40 -15.27 -0.36 0.24
N GLY A 41 -15.33 0.15 -1.00
CA GLY A 41 -15.33 1.59 -1.29
C GLY A 41 -14.03 2.30 -0.89
N LEU A 42 -12.92 1.57 -0.85
CA LEU A 42 -11.60 2.09 -0.53
C LEU A 42 -11.00 2.77 -1.76
N GLU A 43 -10.10 3.73 -1.54
CA GLU A 43 -9.48 4.47 -2.65
C GLU A 43 -8.69 3.54 -3.57
N GLY A 44 -8.15 2.43 -3.07
CA GLY A 44 -7.42 1.44 -3.84
C GLY A 44 -6.30 0.80 -3.02
N ILE A 45 -5.24 0.37 -3.72
CA ILE A 45 -4.09 -0.30 -3.12
C ILE A 45 -2.79 0.43 -3.44
N VAL A 46 -1.80 0.30 -2.57
CA VAL A 46 -0.42 0.72 -2.84
C VAL A 46 0.46 -0.49 -2.90
N CYS A 47 1.08 -0.68 -4.04
CA CYS A 47 1.95 -1.82 -4.31
C CYS A 47 3.42 -1.40 -4.25
N LYS A 48 4.23 -2.14 -3.50
CA LYS A 48 5.65 -1.84 -3.24
C LYS A 48 6.52 -3.00 -3.69
N ARG A 49 7.69 -2.70 -4.28
CA ARG A 49 8.72 -3.73 -4.53
C ARG A 49 9.38 -4.13 -3.20
N LEU A 50 9.48 -5.43 -2.92
CA LEU A 50 10.08 -5.99 -1.70
C LEU A 50 11.50 -5.47 -1.42
N THR A 51 12.29 -5.34 -2.47
CA THR A 51 13.69 -4.88 -2.39
C THR A 51 13.82 -3.35 -2.49
N SER A 52 12.71 -2.60 -2.57
CA SER A 52 12.80 -1.15 -2.75
C SER A 52 13.35 -0.44 -1.51
N PRO A 53 14.37 0.42 -1.68
CA PRO A 53 14.75 1.35 -0.63
C PRO A 53 13.68 2.41 -0.42
N TYR A 54 13.62 2.96 0.79
CA TYR A 54 12.85 4.18 1.05
C TYR A 54 13.65 5.40 0.56
N THR A 55 13.05 6.21 -0.31
CA THR A 55 13.68 7.39 -0.92
C THR A 55 12.87 8.63 -0.54
N PRO A 56 13.14 9.26 0.61
CA PRO A 56 12.38 10.42 1.08
C PRO A 56 12.47 11.59 0.08
N GLY A 57 11.38 12.34 -0.05
CA GLY A 57 11.29 13.49 -0.96
C GLY A 57 11.18 13.15 -2.45
N GLN A 58 11.21 11.87 -2.83
CA GLN A 58 11.21 11.43 -4.22
C GLN A 58 9.98 10.59 -4.58
N ARG A 59 9.42 10.84 -5.77
CA ARG A 59 8.39 9.97 -6.33
C ARG A 59 9.03 8.67 -6.82
N SER A 60 8.87 7.60 -6.06
CA SER A 60 9.44 6.30 -6.40
C SER A 60 8.62 5.55 -7.45
N LYS A 61 9.26 5.05 -8.51
CA LYS A 61 8.64 4.13 -9.48
C LYS A 61 8.37 2.74 -8.88
N THR A 62 8.90 2.45 -7.70
CA THR A 62 8.76 1.15 -7.03
C THR A 62 7.61 1.11 -6.02
N TRP A 63 6.92 2.23 -5.82
CA TRP A 63 5.72 2.38 -5.01
C TRP A 63 4.60 2.88 -5.92
N VAL A 64 3.74 1.96 -6.36
CA VAL A 64 2.70 2.24 -7.34
C VAL A 64 1.36 2.29 -6.61
N LYS A 65 0.70 3.46 -6.65
CA LYS A 65 -0.68 3.59 -6.18
C LYS A 65 -1.62 3.22 -7.32
N THR A 66 -2.49 2.26 -7.07
CA THR A 66 -3.57 1.90 -7.98
C THR A 66 -4.88 2.30 -7.33
N VAL A 67 -5.54 3.29 -7.92
CA VAL A 67 -6.81 3.82 -7.44
C VAL A 67 -7.95 2.95 -7.98
N SER A 68 -8.89 2.58 -7.11
CA SER A 68 -10.19 1.97 -7.38
C SER A 68 -11.18 3.03 -7.88
N VAL A 69 -10.79 3.84 -8.85
CA VAL A 69 -11.74 4.53 -9.73
C VAL A 69 -12.10 3.53 -10.82
N ARG A 70 -13.33 3.59 -11.34
CA ARG A 70 -13.88 2.69 -12.40
C ARG A 70 -13.02 2.66 -13.68
N HIS A 71 -11.81 2.11 -13.62
CA HIS A 71 -10.83 2.13 -14.70
C HIS A 71 -10.49 0.68 -15.06
N PRO A 72 -10.87 0.21 -16.26
CA PRO A 72 -10.81 -1.20 -16.65
C PRO A 72 -9.39 -1.74 -16.92
N SER A 73 -8.33 -0.94 -16.74
CA SER A 73 -6.95 -1.27 -17.14
C SER A 73 -6.12 -2.03 -16.10
N PHE A 74 -6.71 -2.46 -14.97
CA PHE A 74 -5.96 -3.16 -13.91
C PHE A 74 -5.54 -4.60 -14.29
N LEU A 75 -6.15 -5.19 -15.33
CA LEU A 75 -5.95 -6.61 -15.70
C LEU A 75 -4.55 -6.97 -16.24
N ASN A 76 -3.67 -5.99 -16.53
CA ASN A 76 -2.40 -6.24 -17.21
C ASN A 76 -1.14 -5.98 -16.38
N VAL A 77 -1.26 -5.70 -15.08
CA VAL A 77 -0.07 -5.45 -14.27
C VAL A 77 0.41 -6.77 -13.63
N LYS A 78 1.38 -7.45 -14.28
CA LYS A 78 2.14 -8.57 -13.69
C LYS A 78 2.98 -8.02 -12.53
N LEU A 79 2.37 -7.92 -11.36
CA LEU A 79 2.99 -7.34 -10.18
C LEU A 79 3.40 -8.43 -9.21
N ARG A 80 4.71 -8.70 -9.17
CA ARG A 80 5.36 -9.28 -7.98
C ARG A 80 5.44 -8.19 -6.92
N GLN A 81 4.31 -7.83 -6.30
CA GLN A 81 4.26 -6.65 -5.44
C GLN A 81 3.51 -6.89 -4.15
N VAL A 82 4.05 -6.23 -3.11
CA VAL A 82 3.44 -6.20 -1.80
C VAL A 82 2.35 -5.13 -1.75
N VAL A 83 1.16 -5.48 -1.30
CA VAL A 83 0.12 -4.49 -0.97
C VAL A 83 0.33 -3.99 0.46
N CYS A 84 0.44 -2.68 0.63
CA CYS A 84 0.58 -2.05 1.92
C CYS A 84 -0.61 -1.11 2.14
N GLY A 85 -1.58 -1.56 2.93
CA GLY A 85 -2.65 -0.73 3.48
C GLY A 85 -3.69 -0.21 2.49
N VAL A 86 -4.90 -0.04 3.00
CA VAL A 86 -6.06 0.54 2.32
C VAL A 86 -6.15 2.02 2.67
N THR A 87 -6.31 2.90 1.70
CA THR A 87 -6.48 4.34 1.96
C THR A 87 -7.96 4.70 1.92
N ARG A 88 -8.48 5.37 2.96
CA ARG A 88 -9.76 6.08 2.88
C ARG A 88 -9.52 7.41 2.16
N GLN A 89 -10.44 7.79 1.27
CA GLN A 89 -10.36 9.01 0.49
C GLN A 89 -10.26 10.24 1.41
N SER A 90 -9.12 10.95 1.39
CA SER A 90 -9.07 12.35 1.83
C SER A 90 -9.29 13.22 0.59
N SER A 91 -10.49 13.76 0.43
CA SER A 91 -10.78 14.79 -0.57
C SER A 91 -10.03 16.08 -0.21
N GLY A 92 -8.78 16.21 -0.67
CA GLY A 92 -7.97 17.41 -0.47
C GLY A 92 -6.52 17.19 -0.85
N ARG A 93 -5.98 18.02 -1.75
CA ARG A 93 -4.54 18.18 -1.91
C ARG A 93 -4.01 18.90 -0.66
N SER A 94 -3.70 18.17 0.39
CA SER A 94 -3.11 18.75 1.59
C SER A 94 -2.19 17.75 2.28
N GLY A 95 -0.93 18.15 2.42
CA GLY A 95 -0.10 17.94 3.59
C GLY A 95 0.01 16.53 4.15
N TRP A 96 1.09 15.85 3.77
CA TRP A 96 1.96 15.05 4.64
C TRP A 96 1.41 14.68 6.02
N TRP A 97 1.19 13.38 6.21
CA TRP A 97 1.00 12.70 7.48
C TRP A 97 2.25 12.87 8.36
N PHE A 98 2.12 13.63 9.46
CA PHE A 98 2.79 13.44 10.74
C PHE A 98 1.72 13.56 11.82
#